data_AF-A0A961W1I2-F1
#
_entry.id   AF-A0A961W1I2-F1
#
_cell.length_a   1.000
_cell.length_b   1.000
_cell.length_c   1.000
_cell.angle_alpha   90.00
_cell.angle_beta   90.00
_cell.angle_gamma   90.00
#
_symmetry.space_group_name_H-M   'P 1'
#
loop_
_entity.id
_entity.type
_entity.pdbx_description
1 polymer ?
#
loop_
_entity_poly.entity_id
_entity_poly.type
_entity_poly.pdbx_seq_one_letter_code
_entity_poly.pdbx_strand_id
1 'polypeptide(L)'
;MKEKKKKIKIVTQELMQTAMVQLRKWQANREAELECPNCGAAGLKIKDRSARPHSEWYAFKCKECGLDDAIHIPMASHRSSM
;
A
#
# COMPACT_ATOMS: atom_id res chain seq x y z
N MET A 1 22.39 14.72 -17.65
CA MET A 1 20.93 14.80 -17.51
C MET A 1 20.52 13.93 -16.32
N LYS A 2 20.02 14.51 -15.22
CA LYS A 2 19.47 13.75 -14.09
C LYS A 2 17.96 13.87 -14.17
N GLU A 3 17.30 12.90 -14.80
CA GLU A 3 15.84 12.83 -14.87
C GLU A 3 15.27 12.83 -13.46
N LYS A 4 14.50 13.87 -13.14
CA LYS A 4 13.81 14.04 -11.86
C LYS A 4 12.75 12.94 -11.78
N LYS A 5 13.05 11.84 -11.09
CA LYS A 5 12.07 10.80 -10.72
C LYS A 5 10.87 11.48 -10.04
N LYS A 6 9.77 11.61 -10.77
CA LYS A 6 8.52 12.18 -10.28
C LYS A 6 8.06 11.29 -9.13
N LYS A 7 7.98 11.84 -7.91
CA LYS A 7 7.53 11.07 -6.74
C LYS A 7 6.06 10.72 -6.94
N ILE A 8 5.78 9.48 -7.32
CA ILE A 8 4.42 8.95 -7.44
C ILE A 8 3.94 8.60 -6.04
N LYS A 9 2.75 9.08 -5.67
CA LYS A 9 2.13 8.87 -4.37
C LYS A 9 0.68 8.43 -4.55
N ILE A 10 0.15 7.71 -3.57
CA ILE A 10 -1.27 7.35 -3.51
C ILE A 10 -2.02 8.57 -2.96
N VAL A 11 -2.38 9.52 -3.82
CA VAL A 11 -2.97 10.82 -3.41
C VAL A 11 -4.49 10.85 -3.57
N THR A 12 -5.04 10.16 -4.57
CA THR A 12 -6.48 10.19 -4.86
C THR A 12 -7.22 9.08 -4.13
N GLN A 13 -8.51 9.32 -3.89
CA GLN A 13 -9.39 8.35 -3.23
C GLN A 13 -9.49 7.05 -4.04
N GLU A 14 -9.56 7.14 -5.37
CA GLU A 14 -9.62 5.97 -6.26
C GLU A 14 -8.37 5.11 -6.14
N LEU A 15 -7.18 5.72 -6.15
CA LEU A 15 -5.92 5.01 -5.95
C LEU A 15 -5.86 4.35 -4.57
N MET A 16 -6.38 5.02 -3.54
CA MET A 16 -6.46 4.47 -2.20
C MET A 16 -7.40 3.25 -2.14
N GLN A 17 -8.56 3.29 -2.77
CA GLN A 17 -9.47 2.14 -2.84
C GLN A 17 -8.81 0.94 -3.54
N THR A 18 -8.20 1.17 -4.71
CA THR A 18 -7.49 0.10 -5.44
C THR A 18 -6.33 -0.46 -4.60
N ALA A 19 -5.56 0.39 -3.94
CA ALA A 19 -4.47 -0.04 -3.08
C ALA A 19 -4.97 -0.89 -1.89
N MET A 20 -6.12 -0.55 -1.30
CA MET A 20 -6.75 -1.32 -0.23
C MET A 20 -7.24 -2.69 -0.72
N VAL A 21 -7.77 -2.79 -1.95
CA VAL A 21 -8.14 -4.08 -2.57
C VAL A 21 -6.90 -4.97 -2.73
N GLN A 22 -5.81 -4.41 -3.28
CA GLN A 22 -4.55 -5.16 -3.47
C GLN A 22 -3.93 -5.55 -2.12
N LEU A 23 -4.03 -4.69 -1.10
CA LEU A 23 -3.60 -5.02 0.26
C LEU A 23 -4.38 -6.20 0.83
N ARG A 24 -5.71 -6.21 0.72
CA ARG A 24 -6.53 -7.33 1.20
C ARG A 24 -6.20 -8.63 0.48
N LYS A 25 -5.98 -8.56 -0.84
CA LYS A 25 -5.53 -9.71 -1.64
C LYS A 25 -4.19 -10.23 -1.15
N TRP A 26 -3.25 -9.34 -0.85
CA TRP A 26 -1.94 -9.68 -0.28
C TRP A 26 -2.00 -10.24 1.14
N GLN A 27 -2.89 -9.69 1.99
CA GLN A 27 -3.11 -10.20 3.35
C GLN A 27 -3.67 -11.62 3.32
N ALA A 28 -4.59 -11.91 2.39
CA ALA A 28 -5.12 -13.26 2.18
C ALA A 28 -4.07 -14.22 1.60
N ASN A 29 -3.24 -13.74 0.67
CA ASN A 29 -2.14 -14.50 0.09
C ASN A 29 -0.94 -13.59 -0.19
N ARG A 30 0.13 -13.77 0.59
CA ARG A 30 1.36 -12.95 0.51
C ARG A 30 2.14 -13.14 -0.79
N GLU A 31 1.83 -14.18 -1.55
CA GLU A 31 2.42 -14.52 -2.85
C GLU A 31 1.48 -14.17 -4.02
N ALA A 32 0.32 -13.57 -3.74
CA ALA A 32 -0.61 -13.17 -4.79
C ALA A 32 0.04 -12.17 -5.76
N GLU A 33 -0.32 -12.31 -7.04
CA GLU A 33 0.01 -11.31 -8.04
C GLU A 33 -0.81 -10.05 -7.79
N LEU A 34 -0.10 -8.96 -7.51
CA LEU A 34 -0.67 -7.66 -7.21
C LEU A 34 -0.38 -6.67 -8.32
N GLU A 35 -1.36 -5.82 -8.58
CA GLU A 35 -1.28 -4.77 -9.57
C GLU A 35 -1.05 -3.43 -8.90
N CYS A 36 -0.21 -2.58 -9.51
CA CYS A 36 0.04 -1.25 -9.00
C CYS A 36 -1.22 -0.39 -9.12
N PRO A 37 -1.72 0.22 -8.03
CA PRO A 37 -2.92 1.06 -8.10
C PRO A 37 -2.74 2.26 -9.04
N ASN A 38 -1.51 2.75 -9.23
CA ASN A 38 -1.22 3.94 -10.03
C ASN A 38 -1.06 3.66 -11.54
N CYS A 39 -0.37 2.58 -11.92
CA CYS A 39 -0.08 2.29 -13.33
C CYS A 39 -0.72 0.99 -13.86
N GLY A 40 -1.37 0.21 -13.00
CA GLY A 40 -1.96 -1.09 -13.36
C GLY A 40 -0.94 -2.21 -13.61
N ALA A 41 0.36 -1.94 -13.52
CA ALA A 41 1.37 -2.96 -13.82
C ALA A 41 1.41 -4.06 -12.73
N ALA A 42 1.54 -5.32 -13.17
CA ALA A 42 1.78 -6.45 -12.28
C ALA A 42 3.17 -6.37 -11.63
N GLY A 43 3.30 -6.97 -10.44
CA GLY A 43 4.58 -7.00 -9.70
C GLY A 43 4.70 -5.89 -8.65
N LEU A 44 3.57 -5.38 -8.16
CA LEU A 44 3.53 -4.56 -6.96
C LEU A 44 4.02 -5.38 -5.76
N LYS A 45 4.97 -4.82 -5.00
CA LYS A 45 5.45 -5.42 -3.76
C LYS A 45 4.84 -4.70 -2.57
N ILE A 46 4.18 -5.44 -1.71
CA ILE A 46 3.70 -4.95 -0.42
C ILE A 46 4.60 -5.47 0.69
N LYS A 47 4.96 -4.60 1.63
CA LYS A 47 5.70 -4.96 2.83
C LYS A 47 5.00 -4.41 4.07
N ASP A 48 4.64 -5.29 4.97
CA ASP A 48 4.21 -4.91 6.31
C ASP A 48 5.39 -4.31 7.08
N ARG A 49 5.17 -3.11 7.63
CA ARG A 49 6.05 -2.39 8.56
C ARG A 49 5.32 -2.05 9.85
N SER A 50 4.24 -2.78 10.13
CA SER A 50 3.39 -2.67 11.31
C SER A 50 4.14 -3.24 12.52
N ALA A 51 5.18 -2.53 12.97
CA ALA A 51 5.91 -2.89 14.18
C ALA A 51 5.19 -2.45 15.47
N ARG A 52 4.00 -1.84 15.34
CA ARG A 52 3.27 -1.19 16.44
C ARG A 52 1.92 -1.89 16.64
N PRO A 53 1.50 -2.11 17.90
CA PRO A 53 0.25 -2.81 18.22
C PRO A 53 -1.04 -2.02 17.90
N HIS A 54 -0.94 -0.72 17.62
CA HIS A 54 -2.10 0.17 17.42
C HIS A 54 -2.20 0.79 16.03
N SER A 55 -1.29 0.43 15.12
CA SER A 55 -1.37 0.95 13.76
C SER A 55 -0.66 0.04 12.78
N GLU A 56 -1.33 -0.23 11.68
CA GLU A 56 -0.75 -0.98 10.57
C GLU A 56 -0.15 -0.03 9.55
N TRP A 57 1.05 -0.37 9.10
CA TRP A 57 1.76 0.42 8.11
C TRP A 57 2.25 -0.48 6.98
N TYR A 58 1.67 -0.28 5.79
CA TYR A 58 1.95 -1.11 4.62
C TYR A 58 2.66 -0.31 3.56
N ALA A 59 3.89 -0.68 3.22
CA ALA A 59 4.69 -0.05 2.18
C ALA A 59 4.43 -0.70 0.82
N PHE A 60 4.10 0.13 -0.18
CA PHE A 60 3.82 -0.24 -1.56
C PHE A 60 4.98 0.17 -2.44
N LYS A 61 5.57 -0.80 -3.14
CA LYS A 61 6.68 -0.57 -4.05
C LYS A 61 6.41 -1.15 -5.43
N CYS A 62 6.34 -0.29 -6.44
CA CYS A 62 6.25 -0.70 -7.84
C CYS A 62 7.57 -0.41 -8.55
N LYS A 63 8.10 -1.41 -9.26
CA LYS A 63 9.32 -1.24 -10.07
C LYS A 63 9.09 -0.49 -11.37
N GLU A 64 7.90 -0.64 -11.97
CA GLU A 64 7.56 -0.07 -13.28
C GLU A 64 7.39 1.45 -13.20
N CYS A 65 6.46 1.93 -12.39
CA CYS A 65 6.23 3.37 -12.25
C CYS A 65 7.14 4.02 -11.19
N GLY A 66 7.79 3.23 -10.34
CA GLY A 66 8.60 3.74 -9.23
C GLY A 66 7.79 4.24 -8.05
N LEU A 67 6.52 3.81 -7.90
CA LEU A 67 5.73 4.04 -6.69
C LEU A 67 6.51 3.52 -5.47
N ASP A 68 6.72 4.39 -4.49
CA ASP A 68 7.33 4.06 -3.20
C ASP A 68 6.57 4.91 -2.15
N ASP A 69 5.41 4.39 -1.76
CA ASP A 69 4.48 5.08 -0.86
C ASP A 69 3.97 4.07 0.19
N ALA A 70 3.24 4.54 1.20
CA ALA A 70 2.81 3.66 2.27
C ALA A 70 1.46 4.09 2.84
N ILE A 71 0.60 3.09 3.07
CA ILE A 71 -0.71 3.30 3.65
C ILE A 71 -0.63 3.06 5.15
N HIS A 72 -1.13 4.03 5.90
CA HIS A 72 -1.28 3.95 7.34
C HIS A 72 -2.74 3.67 7.67
N ILE A 73 -3.00 2.50 8.25
CA ILE A 73 -4.34 2.09 8.66
C ILE A 73 -4.39 2.18 10.19
N PRO A 74 -5.09 3.18 10.75
CA PRO A 74 -5.28 3.24 12.19
C PRO A 74 -6.12 2.03 12.60
N MET A 75 -5.55 1.16 13.43
CA MET A 75 -6.34 0.12 14.06
C MET A 75 -7.14 0.79 15.17
N ALA A 76 -8.46 0.65 15.12
CA ALA A 76 -9.28 1.06 16.24
C ALA A 76 -8.76 0.31 17.48
N SER A 77 -8.26 1.04 18.48
CA SER A 77 -8.21 0.49 19.82
C SER A 77 -9.64 0.07 20.10
N HIS A 78 -9.89 -1.21 20.36
CA HIS A 78 -11.19 -1.64 20.84
C HIS A 78 -11.48 -0.79 22.09
N ARG A 79 -12.23 0.30 21.94
CA ARG A 79 -12.96 0.87 23.06
C ARG A 79 -13.94 -0.26 23.37
N SER A 80 -13.60 -1.05 24.39
CA SER A 80 -14.59 -1.86 25.07
C SER A 80 -15.69 -0.87 25.43
N SER A 81 -16.78 -0.87 24.67
CA SER A 81 -17.96 -0.15 25.08
C SER A 81 -18.49 -0.94 26.26
N MET A 82 -18.17 -0.45 27.47
CA MET A 82 -18.87 -0.81 28.70
C MET A 82 -20.34 -0.42 28.58
#